data_AF-A0AAU9D9T1-F1
#
_entry.id   AF-A0AAU9D9T1-F1
#
_cell.length_a   1.000
_cell.length_b   1.000
_cell.length_c   1.000
_cell.angle_alpha   90.00
_cell.angle_beta   90.00
_cell.angle_gamma   90.00
#
_symmetry.space_group_name_H-M   'P 1'
#
loop_
_entity.id
_entity.type
_entity.pdbx_description
1 polymer ?
#
loop_
_entity_poly.entity_id
_entity_poly.type
_entity_poly.pdbx_seq_one_letter_code
_entity_poly.pdbx_strand_id
1 'polypeptide(L)'
;MSNDNKNTSSISSGFRRFLLRDNVIGMAIGLVVGSAFSNIIRSFVDNLINPFLSIILNHVNFSQKVLQVGEGQNIITVKWGQFLSDIINFLILAFIVYLIIWWLNKTLAKDPKERFGYSAELDELKEIRKIMAYQTLQQDKDRKEREEQNYDHNENTSYRH
;
A
#
# COMPACT_ATOMS: atom_id res chain seq x y z
N MET A 1 -24.74 37.38 44.03
CA MET A 1 -23.31 37.54 43.71
C MET A 1 -23.01 36.88 42.37
N SER A 2 -22.24 37.60 41.55
CA SER A 2 -21.59 37.23 40.27
C SER A 2 -20.78 35.91 40.41
N ASN A 3 -20.42 35.11 39.39
CA ASN A 3 -20.21 35.35 37.97
C ASN A 3 -20.14 33.99 37.23
N ASP A 4 -20.47 33.98 35.94
CA ASP A 4 -20.34 32.85 35.00
C ASP A 4 -18.90 32.27 34.93
N ASN A 5 -18.78 30.95 34.72
CA ASN A 5 -17.87 30.45 33.68
C ASN A 5 -18.35 29.10 33.12
N LYS A 6 -18.74 29.16 31.86
CA LYS A 6 -19.26 28.10 31.02
C LYS A 6 -18.15 27.09 30.72
N ASN A 7 -18.28 25.89 31.26
CA ASN A 7 -17.51 24.72 30.83
C ASN A 7 -18.05 24.23 29.47
N THR A 8 -18.07 25.10 28.45
CA THR A 8 -18.20 24.68 27.07
C THR A 8 -16.89 24.01 26.71
N SER A 9 -16.91 22.72 26.43
CA SER A 9 -15.82 22.05 25.74
C SER A 9 -15.63 22.73 24.38
N SER A 10 -14.85 23.81 24.38
CA SER A 10 -14.57 24.60 23.19
C SER A 10 -14.08 23.66 22.10
N ILE A 11 -14.54 23.86 20.87
CA ILE A 11 -14.20 23.05 19.69
C ILE A 11 -12.67 22.88 19.58
N SER A 12 -11.90 23.90 19.98
CA SER A 12 -10.43 23.83 20.04
C SER A 12 -9.89 22.78 21.04
N SER A 13 -10.53 22.64 22.20
CA SER A 13 -10.17 21.62 23.20
C SER A 13 -10.56 20.21 22.77
N GLY A 14 -11.68 20.07 22.04
CA GLY A 14 -12.11 18.82 21.42
C GLY A 14 -11.19 18.41 20.27
N PHE A 15 -10.81 19.38 19.44
CA PHE A 15 -9.87 19.19 18.33
C PHE A 15 -8.47 18.82 18.82
N ARG A 16 -7.95 19.50 19.86
CA ARG A 16 -6.68 19.12 20.48
C ARG A 16 -6.71 17.69 21.02
N ARG A 17 -7.78 17.28 21.70
CA ARG A 17 -7.96 15.89 22.16
C ARG A 17 -8.09 14.88 21.02
N PHE A 18 -8.65 15.28 19.88
CA PHE A 18 -8.73 14.45 18.68
C PHE A 18 -7.36 14.27 18.02
N LEU A 19 -6.59 15.35 17.86
CA LEU A 19 -5.23 15.30 17.32
C LEU A 19 -4.29 14.52 18.22
N LEU A 20 -4.39 14.68 19.54
CA LEU A 20 -3.55 13.94 20.50
C LEU A 20 -3.82 12.42 20.54
N ARG A 21 -4.72 11.90 19.71
CA ARG A 21 -4.80 10.45 19.50
C ARG A 21 -3.61 10.02 18.64
N ASP A 22 -2.81 9.10 19.17
CA ASP A 22 -1.54 8.66 18.58
C ASP A 22 -1.64 8.19 17.10
N ASN A 23 -2.80 7.68 16.67
CA ASN A 23 -3.01 7.21 15.30
C ASN A 23 -3.41 8.32 14.30
N VAL A 24 -3.91 9.48 14.76
CA VAL A 24 -4.49 10.52 13.90
C VAL A 24 -3.40 11.40 13.27
N ILE A 25 -2.40 11.79 14.04
CA ILE A 25 -1.32 12.66 13.55
C ILE A 25 -0.50 11.92 12.47
N GLY A 26 -0.17 10.64 12.70
CA GLY A 26 0.58 9.83 11.73
C GLY A 26 -0.17 9.67 10.40
N MET A 27 -1.48 9.37 10.46
CA MET A 27 -2.33 9.30 9.27
C MET A 27 -2.41 10.65 8.54
N ALA A 28 -2.59 11.76 9.27
CA ALA A 28 -2.73 13.09 8.69
C ALA A 28 -1.45 13.53 7.97
N ILE A 29 -0.28 13.32 8.58
CA ILE A 29 1.01 13.61 7.95
C ILE A 29 1.21 12.73 6.71
N GLY A 30 0.88 11.44 6.81
CA GLY A 30 0.96 10.51 5.67
C GLY A 30 0.13 10.96 4.47
N LEU A 31 -1.09 11.47 4.70
CA LEU A 31 -1.97 11.98 3.63
C LEU A 31 -1.42 13.26 2.99
N VAL A 32 -0.93 14.20 3.79
CA VAL A 32 -0.33 15.45 3.29
C VAL A 32 0.92 15.17 2.46
N VAL A 33 1.84 14.38 2.99
CA VAL A 33 3.08 14.00 2.29
C VAL A 33 2.76 13.18 1.04
N GLY A 34 1.81 12.24 1.12
CA GLY A 34 1.37 11.44 -0.02
C GLY A 34 0.76 12.30 -1.14
N SER A 35 -0.06 13.30 -0.80
CA SER A 35 -0.63 14.24 -1.77
C SER A 35 0.46 15.09 -2.43
N ALA A 36 1.38 15.66 -1.65
CA ALA A 36 2.49 16.45 -2.17
C ALA A 36 3.39 15.63 -3.10
N PHE A 37 3.72 14.39 -2.70
CA PHE A 37 4.54 13.48 -3.50
C PHE A 37 3.85 13.07 -4.81
N SER A 38 2.55 12.75 -4.75
CA SER A 38 1.75 12.46 -5.95
C SER A 38 1.79 13.62 -6.95
N ASN A 39 1.70 14.87 -6.47
CA ASN A 39 1.80 16.05 -7.32
C ASN A 39 3.19 16.19 -7.99
N ILE A 40 4.27 15.86 -7.28
CA ILE A 40 5.64 15.87 -7.84
C ILE A 40 5.75 14.86 -8.99
N ILE A 41 5.29 13.62 -8.77
CA ILE A 41 5.34 12.59 -9.81
C ILE A 41 4.47 12.99 -11.00
N ARG A 42 3.26 13.50 -10.74
CA ARG A 42 2.38 13.99 -11.79
C ARG A 42 3.02 15.09 -12.61
N SER A 43 3.66 16.07 -11.96
CA SER A 43 4.41 17.14 -12.63
C SER A 43 5.55 16.59 -13.49
N PHE A 44 6.28 15.58 -12.99
CA PHE A 44 7.33 14.91 -13.76
C PHE A 44 6.77 14.23 -15.02
N VAL A 45 5.64 13.53 -14.90
CA VAL A 45 4.95 12.91 -16.04
C VAL A 45 4.51 13.98 -17.04
N ASP A 46 3.79 14.99 -16.57
CA ASP A 46 3.17 16.01 -17.42
C ASP A 46 4.22 16.87 -18.14
N ASN A 47 5.32 17.22 -17.47
CA ASN A 47 6.31 18.16 -18.01
C ASN A 47 7.49 17.50 -18.71
N LEU A 48 7.84 16.25 -18.39
CA LEU A 48 9.00 15.58 -18.99
C LEU A 48 8.59 14.39 -19.87
N ILE A 49 7.69 13.53 -19.37
CA ILE A 49 7.35 12.29 -20.07
C ILE A 49 6.37 12.55 -21.23
N ASN A 50 5.32 13.34 -21.00
CA ASN A 50 4.32 13.62 -22.03
C ASN A 50 4.91 14.33 -23.26
N PRO A 51 5.77 15.36 -23.14
CA PRO A 51 6.42 15.96 -24.31
C PRO A 51 7.31 14.97 -25.06
N PHE A 52 8.08 14.14 -24.34
CA PHE A 52 8.95 13.13 -24.93
C PHE A 52 8.16 12.06 -25.69
N LEU A 53 7.07 11.56 -25.11
CA LEU A 53 6.17 10.62 -25.75
C LEU A 53 5.46 11.23 -26.97
N SER A 54 5.08 12.51 -26.90
CA SER A 54 4.49 13.22 -28.03
C SER A 54 5.44 13.25 -29.23
N ILE A 55 6.74 13.47 -29.01
CA ILE A 55 7.74 13.47 -30.08
C ILE A 55 7.91 12.08 -30.70
N ILE A 56 8.04 11.04 -29.88
CA ILE A 56 8.25 9.65 -30.34
C ILE A 56 7.03 9.12 -31.09
N LEU A 57 5.84 9.43 -30.59
CA LEU A 57 4.57 9.04 -31.21
C LEU A 57 4.15 10.01 -32.31
N ASN A 58 5.09 10.78 -32.89
CA ASN A 58 4.88 11.61 -34.08
C ASN A 58 3.78 12.68 -33.90
N HIS A 59 3.79 13.37 -32.75
CA HIS A 59 2.83 14.40 -32.35
C HIS A 59 1.37 13.93 -32.30
N VAL A 60 1.13 12.63 -32.05
CA VAL A 60 -0.24 12.12 -31.93
C VAL A 60 -0.87 12.64 -30.64
N ASN A 61 -1.58 13.77 -30.75
CA ASN A 61 -2.46 14.28 -29.71
C ASN A 61 -3.77 13.49 -29.71
N PHE A 62 -3.78 12.35 -29.00
CA PHE A 62 -5.01 11.59 -28.80
C PHE A 62 -6.11 12.46 -28.15
N SER A 63 -5.74 13.38 -27.25
CA SER A 63 -6.64 14.37 -26.64
C SER A 63 -7.43 15.23 -27.66
N GLN A 64 -6.86 15.47 -28.85
CA GLN A 64 -7.50 16.26 -29.91
C GLN A 64 -8.39 15.43 -30.86
N LYS A 65 -8.43 14.10 -30.71
CA LYS A 65 -9.37 13.25 -31.45
C LYS A 65 -10.78 13.44 -30.89
N VAL A 66 -11.50 14.39 -31.48
CA VAL A 66 -12.90 14.66 -31.20
C VAL A 66 -13.76 14.06 -32.30
N LEU A 67 -14.76 13.24 -31.91
CA LEU A 67 -15.86 12.92 -32.80
C LEU A 67 -16.91 14.02 -32.61
N GLN A 68 -17.05 14.87 -33.63
CA GLN A 68 -18.17 15.80 -33.71
C GLN A 68 -19.31 15.07 -34.41
N VAL A 69 -20.41 14.85 -33.69
CA VAL A 69 -21.61 14.19 -34.24
C VAL A 69 -22.75 15.20 -34.18
N GLY A 70 -23.22 15.63 -35.35
CA GLY A 70 -24.32 16.59 -35.52
C GLY A 70 -24.14 17.54 -36.71
N GLU A 71 -25.23 18.11 -37.21
CA GLU A 71 -25.24 19.19 -38.22
C GLU A 71 -25.88 20.47 -37.63
N GLY A 72 -25.35 21.63 -38.00
CA GLY A 72 -25.89 22.94 -37.59
C GLY A 72 -25.53 23.34 -36.15
N GLN A 73 -26.50 23.82 -35.37
CA GLN A 73 -26.29 24.37 -34.02
C GLN A 73 -26.21 23.31 -32.90
N ASN A 74 -26.45 22.04 -33.19
CA ASN A 74 -26.43 20.92 -32.23
C ASN A 74 -25.20 20.01 -32.44
N ILE A 75 -24.00 20.58 -32.48
CA ILE A 75 -22.77 19.79 -32.54
C ILE A 75 -22.47 19.22 -31.16
N ILE A 76 -22.64 17.91 -31.00
CA ILE A 76 -22.19 17.20 -29.80
C ILE A 76 -20.73 16.82 -30.03
N THR A 77 -19.83 17.47 -29.29
CA THR A 77 -18.40 17.15 -29.32
C THR A 77 -18.11 16.07 -28.29
N VAL A 78 -17.92 14.82 -28.73
CA VAL A 78 -17.50 13.75 -27.82
C VAL A 78 -15.99 13.59 -27.87
N LYS A 79 -15.33 13.98 -26.77
CA LYS A 79 -13.88 13.96 -26.59
C LYS A 79 -13.40 12.57 -26.13
N TRP A 80 -13.69 11.52 -26.89
CA TRP A 80 -13.17 10.16 -26.59
C TRP A 80 -11.64 10.13 -26.55
N GLY A 81 -11.00 11.00 -27.32
CA GLY A 81 -9.57 11.22 -27.31
C GLY A 81 -8.98 11.63 -25.95
N GLN A 82 -9.69 12.44 -25.17
CA GLN A 82 -9.24 12.86 -23.84
C GLN A 82 -9.24 11.68 -22.86
N PHE A 83 -10.30 10.87 -22.88
CA PHE A 83 -10.39 9.69 -22.01
C PHE A 83 -9.26 8.68 -22.28
N LEU A 84 -8.95 8.43 -23.56
CA LEU A 84 -7.83 7.55 -23.91
C LEU A 84 -6.48 8.14 -23.48
N SER A 85 -6.31 9.46 -23.61
CA SER A 85 -5.13 10.17 -23.11
C SER A 85 -4.99 10.02 -21.59
N ASP A 86 -6.08 10.14 -20.84
CA ASP A 86 -6.08 10.00 -19.38
C ASP A 86 -5.72 8.57 -18.95
N ILE A 87 -6.20 7.55 -19.69
CA ILE A 87 -5.80 6.15 -19.48
C ILE A 87 -4.29 5.99 -19.69
N ILE A 88 -3.76 6.47 -20.82
CA ILE A 88 -2.32 6.36 -21.12
C ILE A 88 -1.49 7.04 -20.03
N ASN A 89 -1.87 8.26 -19.62
CA ASN A 89 -1.21 9.00 -18.55
C ASN A 89 -1.26 8.25 -17.21
N PHE A 90 -2.39 7.62 -16.88
CA PHE A 90 -2.52 6.81 -15.67
C PHE A 90 -1.59 5.59 -15.69
N LEU A 91 -1.49 4.89 -16.83
CA LEU A 91 -0.58 3.75 -16.99
C LEU A 91 0.89 4.16 -16.82
N ILE A 92 1.27 5.30 -17.41
CA ILE A 92 2.62 5.86 -17.29
C ILE A 92 2.92 6.23 -15.83
N LEU A 93 1.99 6.94 -15.18
CA LEU A 93 2.14 7.34 -13.78
C LEU A 93 2.29 6.11 -12.87
N ALA A 94 1.42 5.11 -13.04
CA ALA A 94 1.49 3.85 -12.30
C ALA A 94 2.83 3.13 -12.54
N PHE A 95 3.31 3.10 -13.78
CA PHE A 95 4.60 2.50 -14.12
C PHE A 95 5.78 3.22 -13.47
N ILE A 96 5.79 4.55 -13.45
CA ILE A 96 6.85 5.34 -12.80
C ILE A 96 6.84 5.15 -11.29
N VAL A 97 5.67 5.19 -10.66
CA VAL A 97 5.54 4.90 -9.22
C VAL A 97 6.08 3.50 -8.90
N TYR A 98 5.73 2.51 -9.73
CA TYR A 98 6.26 1.16 -9.60
C TYR A 98 7.80 1.12 -9.73
N LEU A 99 8.37 1.78 -10.74
CA LEU A 99 9.82 1.84 -10.92
C LEU A 99 10.53 2.48 -9.73
N ILE A 100 9.97 3.56 -9.18
CA ILE A 100 10.53 4.23 -8.00
C ILE A 100 10.48 3.28 -6.80
N ILE A 101 9.33 2.67 -6.50
CA ILE A 101 9.20 1.71 -5.38
C ILE A 101 10.15 0.54 -5.57
N TRP A 102 10.23 -0.01 -6.78
CA TRP A 102 11.14 -1.11 -7.09
C TRP A 102 12.60 -0.71 -6.90
N TRP A 103 13.00 0.48 -7.36
CA TRP A 103 14.35 0.98 -7.20
C TRP A 103 14.69 1.25 -5.73
N LEU A 104 13.81 1.92 -4.99
CA LEU A 104 13.98 2.16 -3.55
C LEU A 104 14.06 0.83 -2.78
N ASN A 105 13.21 -0.14 -3.09
CA ASN A 105 13.26 -1.46 -2.48
C ASN A 105 14.48 -2.27 -2.92
N LYS A 106 15.16 -1.93 -4.02
CA LYS A 106 16.41 -2.57 -4.43
C LYS A 106 17.62 -1.93 -3.75
N THR A 107 17.60 -0.61 -3.52
CA THR A 107 18.75 0.15 -3.02
C THR A 107 18.74 0.34 -1.50
N LEU A 108 17.58 0.60 -0.89
CA LEU A 108 17.45 0.82 0.55
C LEU A 108 17.16 -0.45 1.36
N ALA A 109 16.67 -1.54 0.75
CA ALA A 109 16.17 -2.70 1.48
C ALA A 109 17.24 -3.69 1.99
N LYS A 110 18.33 -3.20 2.60
CA LYS A 110 19.19 -4.07 3.41
C LYS A 110 18.45 -4.54 4.67
N ASP A 111 17.66 -3.67 5.29
CA ASP A 111 16.77 -4.03 6.38
C ASP A 111 15.30 -4.13 5.93
N PRO A 112 14.56 -5.19 6.33
CA PRO A 112 13.13 -5.34 6.02
C PRO A 112 12.28 -4.16 6.50
N LYS A 113 12.72 -3.48 7.57
CA LYS A 113 12.03 -2.39 8.26
C LYS A 113 12.00 -1.07 7.49
N GLU A 114 12.90 -0.91 6.52
CA GLU A 114 13.01 0.32 5.71
C GLU A 114 12.36 0.19 4.34
N ARG A 115 11.74 -0.96 4.04
CA ARG A 115 11.04 -1.18 2.78
C ARG A 115 9.83 -0.26 2.67
N PHE A 116 9.63 0.35 1.51
CA PHE A 116 8.38 1.05 1.23
C PHE A 116 7.22 0.04 1.31
N GLY A 117 6.24 0.34 2.18
CA GLY A 117 5.15 -0.57 2.51
C GLY A 117 5.44 -1.53 3.68
N TYR A 118 6.52 -1.31 4.45
CA TYR A 118 6.74 -2.01 5.72
C TYR A 118 5.63 -1.67 6.71
N SER A 119 5.07 -2.71 7.33
CA SER A 119 4.21 -2.60 8.49
C SER A 119 4.84 -3.43 9.60
N ALA A 120 5.13 -2.78 10.73
CA ALA A 120 5.71 -3.44 11.91
C ALA A 120 4.84 -4.60 12.39
N GLU A 121 3.52 -4.43 12.34
CA GLU A 121 2.54 -5.45 12.72
C GLU A 121 2.66 -6.71 11.84
N LEU A 122 2.87 -6.57 10.53
CA LEU A 122 3.04 -7.72 9.63
C LEU A 122 4.33 -8.51 9.90
N ASP A 123 5.35 -7.85 10.43
CA ASP A 123 6.65 -8.46 10.77
C ASP A 123 6.55 -9.23 12.09
N GLU A 124 5.92 -8.62 13.10
CA GLU A 124 5.61 -9.28 14.37
C GLU A 124 4.74 -10.52 14.17
N LEU A 125 3.68 -10.42 13.35
CA LEU A 125 2.82 -11.56 13.04
C LEU A 125 3.57 -12.69 12.32
N LYS A 126 4.57 -12.39 11.49
CA LYS A 126 5.41 -13.42 10.84
C LYS A 126 6.28 -14.15 11.85
N GLU A 127 6.89 -13.43 12.79
CA GLU A 127 7.69 -14.04 13.86
C GLU A 127 6.82 -14.91 14.78
N ILE A 128 5.65 -14.42 15.19
CA ILE A 128 4.69 -15.21 15.98
C ILE A 128 4.27 -16.48 15.22
N ARG A 129 3.93 -16.37 13.93
CA ARG A 129 3.59 -17.53 13.08
C ARG A 129 4.73 -18.54 12.99
N LYS A 130 5.97 -18.07 12.88
CA LYS A 130 7.16 -18.90 12.82
C LYS A 130 7.41 -19.67 14.13
N ILE A 131 7.23 -19.00 15.27
CA ILE A 131 7.31 -19.63 16.60
C ILE A 131 6.21 -20.68 16.77
N MET A 132 4.97 -20.36 16.41
CA MET A 132 3.86 -21.32 16.48
C MET A 132 4.11 -22.56 15.60
N ALA A 133 4.61 -22.36 14.37
CA ALA A 133 4.97 -23.46 13.49
C ALA A 133 6.10 -24.33 14.05
N TYR A 134 7.10 -23.70 14.69
CA TYR A 134 8.18 -24.42 15.37
C TYR A 134 7.66 -25.25 16.55
N GLN A 135 6.74 -24.71 17.35
CA GLN A 135 6.11 -25.42 18.47
C GLN A 135 5.31 -26.64 18.02
N THR A 136 4.53 -26.53 16.94
CA THR A 136 3.79 -27.68 16.38
C THR A 136 4.72 -28.79 15.90
N LEU A 137 5.85 -28.44 15.27
CA LEU A 137 6.83 -29.44 14.82
C LEU A 137 7.53 -30.15 15.98
N GLN A 138 7.77 -29.45 17.09
CA GLN A 138 8.31 -30.06 18.30
C GLN A 138 7.31 -31.05 18.92
N GLN A 139 6.03 -30.66 19.00
CA GLN A 139 4.98 -31.56 19.50
C GLN A 139 4.86 -32.83 18.67
N ASP A 140 4.97 -32.73 17.34
CA ASP A 140 4.92 -33.89 16.46
C ASP A 140 6.15 -34.80 16.58
N LYS A 141 7.34 -34.23 16.80
CA LYS A 141 8.57 -35.01 17.07
C LYS A 141 8.46 -35.74 18.41
N ASP A 142 8.10 -35.01 19.46
CA ASP A 142 7.89 -35.57 20.79
C ASP A 142 6.79 -36.65 20.78
N ARG A 143 5.80 -36.52 19.89
CA ARG A 143 4.75 -37.52 19.70
C ARG A 143 5.29 -38.77 18.99
N LYS A 144 6.08 -38.62 17.93
CA LYS A 144 6.71 -39.76 17.21
C LYS A 144 7.74 -40.48 18.06
N GLU A 145 8.58 -39.76 18.80
CA GLU A 145 9.57 -40.37 19.71
C GLU A 145 8.88 -41.17 20.83
N ARG A 146 7.73 -40.68 21.32
CA ARG A 146 6.89 -41.45 22.27
C ARG A 146 6.22 -42.66 21.63
N GLU A 147 5.86 -42.61 20.35
CA GLU A 147 5.31 -43.75 19.61
C GLU A 147 6.39 -44.82 19.33
N GLU A 148 7.60 -44.41 18.94
CA GLU A 148 8.76 -45.29 18.73
C GLU A 148 9.21 -45.98 20.04
N GLN A 149 9.33 -45.23 21.15
CA GLN A 149 9.66 -45.81 22.45
C GLN A 149 8.59 -46.78 22.97
N ASN A 150 7.31 -46.52 22.69
CA ASN A 150 6.24 -47.46 23.03
C ASN A 150 6.24 -48.71 22.15
N TYR A 151 6.68 -48.59 20.89
CA TYR A 151 6.84 -49.74 19.99
C TYR A 151 7.95 -50.68 20.47
N ASP A 152 9.13 -50.13 20.78
CA ASP A 152 10.28 -50.90 21.30
C ASP A 152 9.98 -51.55 22.66
N HIS A 153 9.20 -50.87 23.51
CA HIS A 153 8.80 -51.41 24.81
C HIS A 153 7.83 -52.59 24.68
N ASN A 154 6.86 -52.51 23.76
CA ASN A 154 5.85 -53.55 23.56
C ASN A 154 6.42 -54.79 22.84
N GLU A 155 7.34 -54.60 21.88
CA GLU A 155 8.01 -55.69 21.18
C GLU A 155 8.83 -56.57 22.15
N ASN A 156 9.52 -55.95 23.11
CA ASN A 156 10.32 -56.68 24.12
C ASN A 156 9.47 -57.46 25.15
N THR A 157 8.21 -57.07 25.35
CA THR A 157 7.27 -57.80 26.22
C THR A 157 6.57 -58.97 25.51
N SER A 158 6.53 -59.00 24.18
CA SER A 158 5.82 -60.03 23.40
C SER A 158 6.61 -61.35 23.25
N TYR A 159 7.93 -61.35 23.37
CA TYR A 159 8.79 -62.54 23.23
C TYR A 159 9.04 -63.29 24.55
N ARG A 160 8.40 -62.87 25.65
CA ARG A 160 8.67 -63.38 27.01
C ARG A 160 7.60 -64.34 27.54
N HIS A 161 6.76 -64.88 26.65
CA HIS A 161 5.80 -65.96 26.96
C HIS A 161 6.09 -67.21 26.13
#